data_AF-A0A7J2K697-F1
#
_entry.id   AF-A0A7J2K697-F1
#
_cell.length_a   1.000
_cell.length_b   1.000
_cell.length_c   1.000
_cell.angle_alpha   90.00
_cell.angle_beta   90.00
_cell.angle_gamma   90.00
#
_symmetry.space_group_name_H-M   'P 1'
#
loop_
_entity.id
_entity.type
_entity.pdbx_description
1 polymer ?
#
loop_
_entity_poly.entity_id
_entity_poly.type
_entity_poly.pdbx_seq_one_letter_code
_entity_poly.pdbx_strand_id
1 'polypeptide(L)'
;MKPEEVIPGLRALIVKDLVERHGFSKKEAAEILGITPPAVTLYLQGKRAGETAKLLRRRGALKLVREFTDHIVERGGKISMPALYDLAFSAITLIENKAMMGKEEKSIIDLRKNEAQRLLRLLRERFEVEQKSAEEFMRIASRLRNQALRMLIRMIARDCVKHADIMMLLMSTIESGGEMRIDLPDIELLDKLLSEEKSFHIHGLNEIKKMLPHKIFALLIDCIADDEKKHERILKNLVNYARMSEEREKVS
;
A
#
# COMPACT_ATOMS: atom_id res chain seq x y z
N MET A 1 2.40 6.05 15.32
CA MET A 1 3.73 5.38 15.22
C MET A 1 4.23 5.56 13.81
N LYS A 2 5.52 5.84 13.59
CA LYS A 2 6.06 6.06 12.24
C LYS A 2 6.60 4.76 11.62
N PRO A 3 6.52 4.56 10.30
CA PRO A 3 7.07 3.37 9.63
C PRO A 3 8.52 3.09 9.98
N GLU A 4 9.36 4.12 10.09
CA GLU A 4 10.79 4.00 10.40
C GLU A 4 11.06 3.33 11.76
N GLU A 5 10.14 3.47 12.71
CA GLU A 5 10.21 2.86 14.05
C GLU A 5 9.88 1.36 14.01
N VAL A 6 9.05 0.95 13.05
CA VAL A 6 8.48 -0.40 12.91
C VAL A 6 9.31 -1.27 11.96
N ILE A 7 9.84 -0.67 10.89
CA ILE A 7 10.60 -1.35 9.84
C ILE A 7 11.73 -2.24 10.38
N PRO A 8 12.58 -1.81 11.35
CA PRO A 8 13.60 -2.69 11.92
C PRO A 8 13.03 -3.96 12.57
N GLY A 9 11.88 -3.84 13.25
CA GLY A 9 11.18 -4.98 13.84
C GLY A 9 10.58 -5.92 12.78
N LEU A 10 10.01 -5.35 11.71
CA LEU A 10 9.54 -6.14 10.56
C LEU A 10 10.69 -6.87 9.86
N ARG A 11 11.82 -6.20 9.63
CA ARG A 11 13.02 -6.84 9.06
C ARG A 11 13.48 -8.01 9.91
N ALA A 12 13.42 -7.89 11.25
CA ALA A 12 13.75 -9.00 12.14
C ALA A 12 12.79 -10.20 11.98
N LEU A 13 11.49 -9.93 11.88
CA LEU A 13 10.48 -10.98 11.65
C LEU A 13 10.61 -11.63 10.27
N ILE A 14 10.85 -10.83 9.22
CA ILE A 14 11.06 -11.31 7.84
C ILE A 14 12.30 -12.20 7.78
N VAL A 15 13.44 -11.74 8.32
CA VAL A 15 14.69 -12.52 8.35
C VAL A 15 14.47 -13.86 9.05
N LYS A 16 13.78 -13.83 10.19
CA LYS A 16 13.48 -15.04 10.94
C LYS A 16 12.64 -16.02 10.12
N ASP A 17 11.61 -15.52 9.46
CA ASP A 17 10.71 -16.36 8.66
C ASP A 17 11.38 -16.91 7.39
N LEU A 18 12.18 -16.11 6.69
CA LEU A 18 12.97 -16.57 5.53
C LEU A 18 13.95 -17.68 5.89
N VAL A 19 14.68 -17.53 7.01
CA VAL A 19 15.71 -18.50 7.41
C VAL A 19 15.08 -19.76 8.03
N GLU A 20 14.11 -19.60 8.94
CA GLU A 20 13.57 -20.71 9.71
C GLU A 20 12.48 -21.48 8.96
N ARG A 21 11.60 -20.80 8.21
CA ARG A 21 10.46 -21.43 7.53
C ARG A 21 10.76 -21.77 6.08
N HIS A 22 11.50 -20.90 5.40
CA HIS A 22 11.82 -21.07 3.98
C HIS A 22 13.23 -21.61 3.71
N GLY A 23 14.04 -21.79 4.75
CA GLY A 23 15.36 -22.44 4.65
C GLY A 23 16.44 -21.61 3.96
N PHE A 24 16.24 -20.29 3.80
CA PHE A 24 17.22 -19.42 3.18
C PHE A 24 18.48 -19.30 4.06
N SER A 25 19.65 -19.25 3.43
CA SER A 25 20.89 -18.92 4.12
C SER A 25 20.89 -17.45 4.57
N LYS A 26 21.75 -17.13 5.54
CA LYS A 26 21.94 -15.74 5.99
C LYS A 26 22.37 -14.81 4.86
N LYS A 27 23.11 -15.32 3.88
CA LYS A 27 23.57 -14.56 2.71
C LYS A 27 22.40 -14.23 1.79
N GLU A 28 21.58 -15.22 1.45
CA GLU A 28 20.42 -15.00 0.58
C GLU A 28 19.39 -14.09 1.24
N ALA A 29 19.14 -14.26 2.55
CA ALA A 29 18.29 -13.34 3.30
C ALA A 29 18.84 -11.90 3.26
N ALA A 30 20.16 -11.72 3.39
CA ALA A 30 20.78 -10.40 3.30
C ALA A 30 20.57 -9.77 1.91
N GLU A 31 20.74 -10.57 0.85
CA GLU A 31 20.52 -10.13 -0.54
C GLU A 31 19.07 -9.74 -0.80
N ILE A 32 18.10 -10.55 -0.35
CA ILE A 32 16.66 -10.28 -0.48
C ILE A 32 16.30 -8.97 0.25
N LEU A 33 16.78 -8.76 1.46
CA LEU A 33 16.46 -7.56 2.24
C LEU A 33 17.28 -6.32 1.84
N GLY A 34 18.30 -6.46 1.00
CA GLY A 34 19.22 -5.38 0.66
C GLY A 34 20.02 -4.87 1.87
N ILE A 35 20.36 -5.76 2.80
CA ILE A 35 21.15 -5.45 4.01
C ILE A 35 22.41 -6.31 4.07
N THR A 36 23.26 -6.08 5.07
CA THR A 36 24.51 -6.84 5.22
C THR A 36 24.27 -8.18 5.97
N PRO A 37 25.04 -9.25 5.69
CA PRO A 37 24.96 -10.50 6.44
C PRO A 37 25.17 -10.37 7.97
N PRO A 38 26.04 -9.45 8.48
CA PRO A 38 26.08 -9.14 9.90
C PRO A 38 24.76 -8.58 10.45
N ALA A 39 24.07 -7.72 9.70
CA ALA A 39 22.76 -7.20 10.11
C ALA A 39 21.72 -8.33 10.25
N VAL A 40 21.72 -9.30 9.33
CA VAL A 40 20.88 -10.51 9.42
C VAL A 40 21.19 -11.29 10.71
N THR A 41 22.46 -11.47 11.04
CA THR A 41 22.86 -12.18 12.27
C THR A 41 22.37 -11.45 13.53
N LEU A 42 22.48 -10.12 13.57
CA LEU A 42 21.99 -9.33 14.71
C LEU A 42 20.46 -9.39 14.86
N TYR A 43 19.73 -9.46 13.75
CA TYR A 43 18.28 -9.66 13.76
C TYR A 43 17.90 -11.05 14.29
N LEU A 44 18.53 -12.12 13.79
CA LEU A 44 18.27 -13.48 14.26
C LEU A 44 18.57 -13.65 15.75
N GLN A 45 19.65 -13.02 16.24
CA GLN A 45 20.02 -13.05 17.67
C GLN A 45 19.11 -12.17 18.54
N GLY A 46 18.19 -11.40 17.96
CA GLY A 46 17.36 -10.45 18.68
C GLY A 46 18.11 -9.24 19.24
N LYS A 47 19.41 -9.09 18.95
CA LYS A 47 20.26 -7.96 19.37
C LYS A 47 19.92 -6.67 18.63
N ARG A 48 19.24 -6.77 17.48
CA ARG A 48 18.73 -5.62 16.73
C ARG A 48 17.20 -5.69 16.64
N ALA A 49 16.54 -4.64 17.10
CA ALA A 49 15.07 -4.47 17.05
C ALA A 49 14.25 -5.63 17.67
N GLY A 50 14.83 -6.36 18.63
CA GLY A 50 14.18 -7.51 19.27
C GLY A 50 12.87 -7.14 20.00
N GLU A 51 12.85 -6.01 20.72
CA GLU A 51 11.65 -5.55 21.42
C GLU A 51 10.55 -5.12 20.46
N THR A 52 10.89 -4.38 19.39
CA THR A 52 9.93 -4.02 18.33
C THR A 52 9.36 -5.26 17.66
N ALA A 53 10.19 -6.26 17.34
CA ALA A 53 9.73 -7.52 16.75
C ALA A 53 8.79 -8.30 17.68
N LYS A 54 9.05 -8.31 18.99
CA LYS A 54 8.17 -8.91 20.00
C LYS A 54 6.82 -8.19 20.08
N LEU A 55 6.83 -6.85 20.09
CA LEU A 55 5.61 -6.04 20.10
C LEU A 55 4.74 -6.35 18.87
N LEU A 56 5.34 -6.33 17.67
CA LEU A 56 4.65 -6.63 16.41
C LEU A 56 4.04 -8.03 16.41
N ARG A 57 4.79 -9.03 16.88
CA ARG A 57 4.29 -10.40 17.01
C ARG A 57 3.09 -10.47 17.97
N ARG A 58 3.18 -9.84 19.14
CA ARG A 58 2.08 -9.80 20.13
C ARG A 58 0.82 -9.11 19.60
N ARG A 59 0.99 -8.13 18.71
CA ARG A 59 -0.10 -7.37 18.09
C ARG A 59 -0.66 -8.02 16.81
N GLY A 60 -0.26 -9.25 16.49
CA GLY A 60 -0.83 -10.02 15.38
C GLY A 60 -0.16 -9.80 14.02
N ALA A 61 0.89 -8.98 13.92
CA ALA A 61 1.56 -8.70 12.65
C ALA A 61 2.29 -9.90 12.03
N LEU A 62 2.45 -11.01 12.78
CA LEU A 62 3.14 -12.21 12.29
C LEU A 62 2.46 -12.84 11.07
N LYS A 63 1.11 -12.80 11.00
CA LYS A 63 0.38 -13.33 9.85
C LYS A 63 0.69 -12.51 8.59
N LEU A 64 0.63 -11.18 8.69
CA LEU A 64 0.99 -10.27 7.60
C LEU A 64 2.42 -10.49 7.12
N VAL A 65 3.37 -10.63 8.04
CA VAL A 65 4.78 -10.87 7.68
C VAL A 65 4.93 -12.19 6.90
N ARG A 66 4.23 -13.25 7.32
CA ARG A 66 4.29 -14.55 6.65
C ARG A 66 3.75 -14.50 5.23
N GLU A 67 2.57 -13.93 5.05
CA GLU A 67 1.95 -13.73 3.72
C GLU A 67 2.86 -12.88 2.82
N PHE A 68 3.44 -11.82 3.37
CA PHE A 68 4.41 -11.00 2.67
C PHE A 68 5.64 -11.81 2.24
N THR A 69 6.25 -12.58 3.15
CA THR A 69 7.42 -13.41 2.82
C THR A 69 7.11 -14.51 1.81
N ASP A 70 5.93 -15.13 1.87
CA ASP A 70 5.50 -16.15 0.89
C ASP A 70 5.48 -15.56 -0.52
N HIS A 71 4.90 -14.36 -0.67
CA HIS A 71 4.91 -13.66 -1.95
C HIS A 71 6.30 -13.24 -2.44
N ILE A 72 7.21 -12.88 -1.54
CA ILE A 72 8.60 -12.57 -1.90
C ILE A 72 9.32 -13.82 -2.39
N VAL A 73 9.14 -14.96 -1.71
CA VAL A 73 9.74 -16.24 -2.11
C VAL A 73 9.19 -16.71 -3.47
N GLU A 74 7.89 -16.62 -3.69
CA GLU A 74 7.26 -16.97 -4.97
C GLU A 74 7.72 -16.08 -6.14
N ARG A 75 7.86 -14.77 -5.89
CA ARG A 75 8.26 -13.80 -6.92
C ARG A 75 9.76 -13.86 -7.21
N GLY A 76 10.57 -14.11 -6.18
CA GLY A 76 12.01 -13.94 -6.19
C GLY A 76 12.44 -12.46 -6.23
N GLY A 77 13.71 -12.22 -5.89
CA GLY A 77 14.34 -10.90 -5.97
C GLY A 77 14.38 -10.12 -4.65
N LYS A 78 14.76 -8.85 -4.74
CA LYS A 78 14.95 -7.97 -3.58
C LYS A 78 13.64 -7.33 -3.15
N ILE A 79 13.46 -7.19 -1.84
CA ILE A 79 12.39 -6.40 -1.24
C ILE A 79 12.70 -4.93 -1.50
N SER A 80 11.80 -4.23 -2.19
CA SER A 80 11.90 -2.79 -2.39
C SER A 80 11.47 -2.03 -1.13
N MET A 81 11.99 -0.81 -0.95
CA MET A 81 11.57 0.04 0.17
C MET A 81 10.05 0.31 0.16
N PRO A 82 9.39 0.62 -0.97
CA PRO A 82 7.93 0.79 -1.00
C PRO A 82 7.16 -0.41 -0.43
N ALA A 83 7.54 -1.64 -0.81
CA ALA A 83 6.90 -2.85 -0.28
C ALA A 83 7.08 -3.00 1.24
N LEU A 84 8.22 -2.56 1.76
CA LEU A 84 8.51 -2.58 3.21
C LEU A 84 7.74 -1.49 3.96
N TYR A 85 7.55 -0.32 3.36
CA TYR A 85 6.69 0.74 3.88
C TYR A 85 5.21 0.32 3.91
N ASP A 86 4.70 -0.32 2.85
CA ASP A 86 3.33 -0.85 2.82
C ASP A 86 3.08 -1.86 3.94
N LEU A 87 4.03 -2.77 4.16
CA LEU A 87 3.96 -3.72 5.27
C LEU A 87 4.02 -3.01 6.64
N ALA A 88 4.81 -1.95 6.76
CA ALA A 88 4.90 -1.13 7.98
C ALA A 88 3.58 -0.41 8.27
N PHE A 89 2.96 0.23 7.29
CA PHE A 89 1.64 0.85 7.45
C PHE A 89 0.59 -0.17 7.86
N SER A 90 0.54 -1.32 7.19
CA SER A 90 -0.39 -2.41 7.54
C SER A 90 -0.20 -2.88 8.98
N ALA A 91 1.05 -3.02 9.43
CA ALA A 91 1.36 -3.39 10.80
C ALA A 91 1.00 -2.29 11.81
N ILE A 92 1.21 -1.01 11.47
CA ILE A 92 0.83 0.14 12.31
C ILE A 92 -0.68 0.20 12.45
N THR A 93 -1.46 0.07 11.37
CA THR A 93 -2.93 0.04 11.41
C THR A 93 -3.45 -1.06 12.32
N LEU A 94 -2.84 -2.25 12.33
CA LEU A 94 -3.18 -3.31 13.28
C LEU A 94 -2.91 -2.94 14.75
N ILE A 95 -1.88 -2.13 15.01
CA ILE A 95 -1.51 -1.68 16.36
C ILE A 95 -2.41 -0.52 16.81
N GLU A 96 -2.67 0.43 15.92
CA GLU A 96 -3.36 1.70 16.17
C GLU A 96 -4.89 1.59 16.19
N ASN A 97 -5.47 0.53 15.64
CA ASN A 97 -6.87 0.14 15.88
C ASN A 97 -7.23 -0.08 17.38
N LYS A 98 -6.30 0.21 18.31
CA LYS A 98 -6.50 0.24 19.77
C LYS A 98 -6.13 1.55 20.48
N ALA A 99 -5.69 2.61 19.80
CA ALA A 99 -5.39 3.89 20.44
C ALA A 99 -5.25 5.01 19.41
N MET A 100 -6.13 6.00 19.44
CA MET A 100 -5.97 7.26 18.70
C MET A 100 -6.19 8.45 19.62
N MET A 101 -5.12 9.22 19.88
CA MET A 101 -5.13 10.59 20.40
C MET A 101 -3.91 11.34 19.82
N GLY A 102 -4.13 12.49 19.19
CA GLY A 102 -3.08 13.37 18.63
C GLY A 102 -3.63 14.39 17.62
N LYS A 103 -3.23 15.65 17.80
CA LYS A 103 -3.74 16.94 17.26
C LYS A 103 -3.81 17.08 15.72
N GLU A 104 -4.54 18.04 15.17
CA GLU A 104 -6.02 18.14 15.06
C GLU A 104 -6.36 19.28 14.09
N GLU A 105 -6.77 18.92 12.88
CA GLU A 105 -7.68 19.74 12.07
C GLU A 105 -8.94 18.90 11.86
N LYS A 106 -10.11 19.47 12.16
CA LYS A 106 -11.40 18.78 12.09
C LYS A 106 -12.09 19.14 10.79
N SER A 107 -12.09 18.23 9.81
CA SER A 107 -13.17 18.23 8.82
C SER A 107 -14.35 17.45 9.40
N ILE A 108 -15.52 18.07 9.53
CA ILE A 108 -16.76 17.38 9.94
C ILE A 108 -17.57 17.12 8.68
N ILE A 109 -17.90 15.85 8.41
CA ILE A 109 -18.92 15.50 7.42
C ILE A 109 -20.30 15.70 8.08
N ASP A 110 -20.93 16.86 7.87
CA ASP A 110 -22.30 17.12 8.34
C ASP A 110 -23.33 16.52 7.36
N LEU A 111 -23.70 15.26 7.60
CA LEU A 111 -24.77 14.57 6.85
C LEU A 111 -26.00 14.42 7.74
N ARG A 112 -27.19 14.70 7.18
CA ARG A 112 -28.45 14.36 7.85
C ARG A 112 -28.49 12.84 8.08
N LYS A 113 -28.99 12.41 9.24
CA LYS A 113 -29.02 10.99 9.67
C LYS A 113 -29.53 10.02 8.59
N ASN A 114 -30.57 10.40 7.84
CA ASN A 114 -31.14 9.58 6.78
C ASN A 114 -30.25 9.50 5.52
N GLU A 115 -29.52 10.58 5.20
CA GLU A 115 -28.57 10.63 4.08
C GLU A 115 -27.32 9.80 4.40
N ALA A 116 -26.79 9.89 5.63
CA ALA A 116 -25.69 9.06 6.10
C ALA A 116 -26.04 7.57 6.06
N GLN A 117 -27.23 7.17 6.52
CA GLN A 117 -27.69 5.78 6.44
C GLN A 117 -27.83 5.28 4.99
N ARG A 118 -28.35 6.12 4.09
CA ARG A 118 -28.44 5.79 2.66
C ARG A 118 -27.06 5.62 2.03
N LEU A 119 -26.13 6.51 2.35
CA LEU A 119 -24.75 6.46 1.85
C LEU A 119 -24.03 5.20 2.36
N LEU A 120 -24.14 4.89 3.65
CA LEU A 120 -23.58 3.66 4.24
C LEU A 120 -24.12 2.40 3.57
N ARG A 121 -25.43 2.36 3.26
CA ARG A 121 -26.01 1.22 2.54
C ARG A 121 -25.39 1.05 1.15
N LEU A 122 -25.29 2.13 0.37
CA LEU A 122 -24.69 2.09 -0.97
C LEU A 122 -23.21 1.68 -0.92
N LEU A 123 -22.45 2.18 0.06
CA LEU A 123 -21.05 1.79 0.26
C LEU A 123 -20.91 0.31 0.62
N ARG A 124 -21.77 -0.23 1.49
CA ARG A 124 -21.78 -1.66 1.85
C ARG A 124 -22.09 -2.55 0.66
N GLU A 125 -23.15 -2.23 -0.10
CA GLU A 125 -23.51 -2.95 -1.32
C GLU A 125 -22.35 -2.99 -2.31
N ARG A 126 -21.67 -1.85 -2.49
CA ARG A 126 -20.53 -1.77 -3.41
C ARG A 126 -19.29 -2.49 -2.89
N PHE A 127 -19.00 -2.39 -1.59
CA PHE A 127 -17.90 -3.12 -0.94
C PHE A 127 -18.01 -4.63 -1.17
N GLU A 128 -19.21 -5.20 -0.98
CA GLU A 128 -19.45 -6.62 -1.23
C GLU A 128 -19.21 -7.03 -2.70
N VAL A 129 -19.58 -6.16 -3.65
CA VAL A 129 -19.34 -6.40 -5.08
C VAL A 129 -17.84 -6.38 -5.39
N GLU A 130 -17.10 -5.40 -4.87
CA GLU A 130 -15.64 -5.32 -5.08
C GLU A 130 -14.93 -6.53 -4.44
N GLN A 131 -15.33 -6.95 -3.24
CA GLN A 131 -14.75 -8.12 -2.57
C GLN A 131 -15.00 -9.41 -3.36
N LYS A 132 -16.25 -9.68 -3.77
CA LYS A 132 -16.60 -10.85 -4.60
C LYS A 132 -15.85 -10.85 -5.93
N SER A 133 -15.69 -9.68 -6.55
CA SER A 133 -14.95 -9.54 -7.79
C SER A 133 -13.46 -9.84 -7.60
N ALA A 134 -12.84 -9.31 -6.54
CA ALA A 134 -11.45 -9.58 -6.20
C ALA A 134 -11.19 -11.08 -5.99
N GLU A 135 -12.06 -11.76 -5.21
CA GLU A 135 -11.98 -13.20 -4.96
C GLU A 135 -12.08 -14.00 -6.26
N GLU A 136 -13.03 -13.66 -7.13
CA GLU A 136 -13.22 -14.34 -8.41
C GLU A 136 -12.02 -14.16 -9.35
N PHE A 137 -11.50 -12.93 -9.49
CA PHE A 137 -10.31 -12.68 -10.30
C PHE A 137 -9.09 -13.41 -9.76
N MET A 138 -8.88 -13.45 -8.44
CA MET A 138 -7.78 -14.22 -7.84
C MET A 138 -7.94 -15.72 -8.09
N ARG A 139 -9.16 -16.25 -8.01
CA ARG A 139 -9.47 -17.66 -8.32
C ARG A 139 -9.13 -17.97 -9.78
N ILE A 140 -9.51 -17.11 -10.72
CA ILE A 140 -9.17 -17.27 -12.14
C ILE A 140 -7.64 -17.21 -12.32
N ALA A 141 -6.98 -16.21 -11.74
CA ALA A 141 -5.53 -16.05 -11.84
C ALA A 141 -4.75 -17.28 -11.34
N SER A 142 -5.20 -17.92 -10.25
CA SER A 142 -4.56 -19.11 -9.70
C SER A 142 -4.51 -20.30 -10.69
N ARG A 143 -5.45 -20.37 -11.64
CA ARG A 143 -5.58 -21.45 -12.61
C ARG A 143 -4.86 -21.17 -13.93
N LEU A 144 -4.51 -19.91 -14.20
CA LEU A 144 -3.88 -19.51 -15.45
C LEU A 144 -2.42 -19.92 -15.48
N ARG A 145 -1.98 -20.64 -16.53
CA ARG A 145 -0.56 -20.99 -16.73
C ARG A 145 0.27 -19.85 -17.32
N ASN A 146 -0.33 -19.02 -18.18
CA ASN A 146 0.35 -17.89 -18.81
C ASN A 146 0.59 -16.77 -17.77
N GLN A 147 1.86 -16.45 -17.52
CA GLN A 147 2.26 -15.47 -16.50
C GLN A 147 1.79 -14.05 -16.81
N ALA A 148 1.83 -13.62 -18.07
CA ALA A 148 1.43 -12.27 -18.47
C ALA A 148 -0.08 -12.05 -18.29
N LEU A 149 -0.90 -13.02 -18.70
CA LEU A 149 -2.34 -12.99 -18.47
C LEU A 149 -2.68 -13.11 -16.98
N ARG A 150 -1.97 -13.98 -16.23
CA ARG A 150 -2.09 -14.07 -14.78
C ARG A 150 -1.81 -12.73 -14.11
N MET A 151 -0.81 -11.98 -14.57
CA MET A 151 -0.49 -10.65 -14.06
C MET A 151 -1.64 -9.67 -14.30
N LEU A 152 -2.16 -9.58 -15.53
CA LEU A 152 -3.29 -8.70 -15.86
C LEU A 152 -4.50 -8.96 -14.95
N ILE A 153 -4.89 -10.22 -14.78
CA ILE A 153 -6.02 -10.56 -13.90
C ILE A 153 -5.73 -10.22 -12.44
N ARG A 154 -4.49 -10.43 -11.96
CA ARG A 154 -4.09 -10.03 -10.59
C ARG A 154 -4.10 -8.52 -10.40
N MET A 155 -3.78 -7.72 -11.43
CA MET A 155 -3.86 -6.27 -11.36
C MET A 155 -5.30 -5.81 -11.13
N ILE A 156 -6.25 -6.34 -11.90
CA ILE A 156 -7.68 -6.06 -11.73
C ILE A 156 -8.14 -6.46 -10.32
N ALA A 157 -7.76 -7.66 -9.86
CA ALA A 157 -8.10 -8.11 -8.52
C ALA A 157 -7.56 -7.17 -7.43
N ARG A 158 -6.32 -6.68 -7.58
CA ARG A 158 -5.71 -5.72 -6.65
C ARG A 158 -6.45 -4.39 -6.65
N ASP A 159 -6.92 -3.92 -7.80
CA ASP A 159 -7.71 -2.69 -7.86
C ASP A 159 -9.07 -2.86 -7.18
N CYS A 160 -9.74 -4.01 -7.32
CA CYS A 160 -10.94 -4.32 -6.55
C CYS A 160 -10.68 -4.29 -5.03
N VAL A 161 -9.54 -4.83 -4.56
CA VAL A 161 -9.15 -4.73 -3.13
C VAL A 161 -8.93 -3.27 -2.73
N LYS A 162 -8.20 -2.48 -3.53
CA LYS A 162 -8.01 -1.04 -3.26
C LYS A 162 -9.34 -0.29 -3.18
N HIS A 163 -10.31 -0.61 -4.05
CA HIS A 163 -11.63 0.00 -4.02
C HIS A 163 -12.39 -0.36 -2.75
N ALA A 164 -12.33 -1.62 -2.33
CA ALA A 164 -12.94 -2.09 -1.08
C ALA A 164 -12.33 -1.36 0.14
N ASP A 165 -11.00 -1.18 0.17
CA ASP A 165 -10.31 -0.43 1.23
C ASP A 165 -10.76 1.04 1.29
N ILE A 166 -10.89 1.70 0.13
CA ILE A 166 -11.42 3.08 0.06
C ILE A 166 -12.85 3.13 0.62
N MET A 167 -13.70 2.16 0.27
CA MET A 167 -15.07 2.10 0.79
C MET A 167 -15.09 1.87 2.30
N MET A 168 -14.22 1.01 2.83
CA MET A 168 -14.08 0.80 4.27
C MET A 168 -13.66 2.08 5.00
N LEU A 169 -12.69 2.81 4.44
CA LEU A 169 -12.29 4.10 4.99
C LEU A 169 -13.47 5.07 5.02
N LEU A 170 -14.19 5.22 3.91
CA LEU A 170 -15.36 6.11 3.84
C LEU A 170 -16.45 5.70 4.84
N MET A 171 -16.78 4.41 4.93
CA MET A 171 -17.77 3.91 5.89
C MET A 171 -17.35 4.21 7.34
N SER A 172 -16.09 3.91 7.69
CA SER A 172 -15.56 4.16 9.02
C SER A 172 -15.62 5.64 9.39
N THR A 173 -15.25 6.53 8.46
CA THR A 173 -15.29 7.98 8.69
C THR A 173 -16.72 8.49 8.86
N ILE A 174 -17.69 7.99 8.08
CA ILE A 174 -19.10 8.36 8.23
C ILE A 174 -19.66 7.86 9.58
N GLU A 175 -19.33 6.62 9.96
CA GLU A 175 -19.78 6.00 11.21
C GLU A 175 -19.19 6.71 12.44
N SER A 176 -17.97 7.26 12.34
CA SER A 176 -17.34 8.06 13.40
C SER A 176 -17.84 9.51 13.47
N GLY A 177 -18.94 9.84 12.80
CA GLY A 177 -19.50 11.21 12.80
C GLY A 177 -18.75 12.18 11.89
N GLY A 178 -17.99 11.67 10.93
CA GLY A 178 -17.38 12.48 9.89
C GLY A 178 -16.09 13.18 10.27
N GLU A 179 -15.61 13.04 11.51
CA GLU A 179 -14.34 13.66 11.93
C GLU A 179 -13.16 12.94 11.26
N MET A 180 -12.46 13.64 10.38
CA MET A 180 -11.22 13.17 9.77
C MET A 180 -10.08 14.13 10.12
N ARG A 181 -8.95 13.57 10.54
CA ARG A 181 -7.69 14.30 10.76
C ARG A 181 -6.90 14.24 9.47
N ILE A 182 -6.56 15.40 8.91
CA ILE A 182 -5.80 15.50 7.67
C ILE A 182 -4.40 16.00 8.01
N ASP A 183 -3.39 15.23 7.62
CA ASP A 183 -1.98 15.62 7.69
C ASP A 183 -1.48 15.78 6.25
N LEU A 184 -1.40 17.02 5.77
CA LEU A 184 -1.02 17.33 4.39
C LEU A 184 0.51 17.46 4.27
N PRO A 185 1.13 16.84 3.25
CA PRO A 185 2.50 17.16 2.90
C PRO A 185 2.64 18.63 2.47
N ASP A 186 3.84 19.19 2.66
CA ASP A 186 4.19 20.54 2.22
C ASP A 186 3.95 20.74 0.72
N ILE A 187 3.46 21.93 0.33
CA ILE A 187 3.13 22.27 -1.06
C ILE A 187 4.34 22.17 -1.98
N GLU A 188 5.53 22.60 -1.55
CA GLU A 188 6.77 22.49 -2.34
C GLU A 188 7.09 21.02 -2.64
N LEU A 189 6.88 20.13 -1.66
CA LEU A 189 7.05 18.69 -1.85
C LEU A 189 6.01 18.13 -2.83
N LEU A 190 4.73 18.52 -2.70
CA LEU A 190 3.68 18.08 -3.60
C LEU A 190 3.89 18.58 -5.05
N ASP A 191 4.32 19.84 -5.22
CA ASP A 191 4.67 20.41 -6.53
C ASP A 191 5.88 19.70 -7.14
N LYS A 192 6.89 19.37 -6.33
CA LYS A 192 8.02 18.55 -6.76
C LYS A 192 7.56 17.18 -7.25
N LEU A 193 6.76 16.45 -6.47
CA LEU A 193 6.23 15.14 -6.87
C LEU A 193 5.40 15.21 -8.15
N LEU A 194 4.55 16.24 -8.30
CA LEU A 194 3.78 16.46 -9.53
C LEU A 194 4.68 16.76 -10.73
N SER A 195 5.77 17.52 -10.52
CA SER A 195 6.74 17.81 -11.58
C SER A 195 7.51 16.57 -12.03
N GLU A 196 7.92 15.72 -11.07
CA GLU A 196 8.57 14.45 -11.34
C GLU A 196 7.62 13.54 -12.14
N GLU A 197 6.39 13.33 -11.68
CA GLU A 197 5.39 12.51 -12.41
C GLU A 197 5.17 13.01 -13.85
N LYS A 198 5.12 14.33 -14.05
CA LYS A 198 5.01 14.93 -15.39
C LYS A 198 6.24 14.71 -16.26
N SER A 199 7.44 14.71 -15.67
CA SER A 199 8.68 14.51 -16.41
C SER A 199 8.90 13.05 -16.84
N PHE A 200 8.31 12.09 -16.12
CA PHE A 200 8.40 10.67 -16.44
C PHE A 200 7.34 10.20 -17.45
N HIS A 201 6.44 11.09 -17.88
CA HIS A 201 5.31 10.80 -18.78
C HIS A 201 5.68 10.00 -20.03
N ILE A 202 5.24 8.74 -20.09
CA ILE A 202 5.03 7.88 -21.29
C ILE A 202 6.18 7.90 -22.33
N HIS A 203 7.36 8.41 -21.97
CA HIS A 203 8.49 8.53 -22.89
C HIS A 203 9.12 7.15 -22.99
N GLY A 204 9.06 6.59 -24.19
CA GLY A 204 9.50 5.23 -24.47
C GLY A 204 8.43 4.15 -24.28
N LEU A 205 7.33 4.35 -23.54
CA LEU A 205 6.30 3.31 -23.39
C LEU A 205 5.66 2.94 -24.73
N ASN A 206 5.39 3.92 -25.59
CA ASN A 206 4.87 3.68 -26.94
C ASN A 206 5.88 2.94 -27.84
N GLU A 207 7.17 3.18 -27.65
CA GLU A 207 8.23 2.49 -28.40
C GLU A 207 8.39 1.06 -27.91
N ILE A 208 8.43 0.86 -26.59
CA ILE A 208 8.41 -0.45 -25.94
C ILE A 208 7.20 -1.26 -26.43
N LYS A 209 6.00 -0.64 -26.45
CA LYS A 209 4.77 -1.28 -26.93
C LYS A 209 4.90 -1.79 -28.37
N LYS A 210 5.54 -1.03 -29.26
CA LYS A 210 5.77 -1.41 -30.66
C LYS A 210 6.79 -2.54 -30.82
N MET A 211 7.77 -2.62 -29.92
CA MET A 211 8.82 -3.65 -29.93
C MET A 211 8.36 -4.99 -29.32
N LEU A 212 7.25 -5.00 -28.58
CA LEU A 212 6.77 -6.21 -27.92
C LEU A 212 6.11 -7.19 -28.90
N PRO A 213 6.46 -8.49 -28.84
CA PRO A 213 6.05 -9.47 -29.84
C PRO A 213 4.58 -9.90 -29.73
N HIS A 214 3.90 -9.59 -28.62
CA HIS A 214 2.54 -10.11 -28.36
C HIS A 214 1.64 -9.06 -27.73
N LYS A 215 0.36 -9.05 -28.14
CA LYS A 215 -0.66 -8.08 -27.70
C LYS A 215 -0.87 -8.06 -26.18
N ILE A 216 -0.75 -9.20 -25.50
CA ILE A 216 -0.87 -9.27 -24.03
C ILE A 216 0.21 -8.42 -23.34
N PHE A 217 1.44 -8.40 -23.85
CA PHE A 217 2.48 -7.53 -23.29
C PHE A 217 2.19 -6.07 -23.57
N ALA A 218 1.66 -5.75 -24.76
CA ALA A 218 1.21 -4.40 -25.08
C ALA A 218 0.10 -3.92 -24.12
N LEU A 219 -0.84 -4.79 -23.72
CA LEU A 219 -1.85 -4.48 -22.71
C LEU A 219 -1.24 -4.17 -21.33
N LEU A 220 -0.18 -4.89 -20.93
CA LEU A 220 0.53 -4.60 -19.67
C LEU A 220 1.19 -3.22 -19.70
N ILE A 221 1.73 -2.80 -20.85
CA ILE A 221 2.27 -1.44 -21.04
C ILE A 221 1.16 -0.40 -20.98
N ASP A 222 0.00 -0.69 -21.57
CA ASP A 222 -1.17 0.21 -21.49
C ASP A 222 -1.62 0.42 -20.04
N CYS A 223 -1.63 -0.63 -19.21
CA CYS A 223 -1.93 -0.48 -17.78
C CYS A 223 -0.96 0.47 -17.05
N ILE A 224 0.34 0.42 -17.38
CA ILE A 224 1.33 1.35 -16.78
C ILE A 224 1.00 2.78 -17.20
N ALA A 225 0.76 3.01 -18.49
CA ALA A 225 0.45 4.35 -19.00
C ALA A 225 -0.85 4.92 -18.42
N ASP A 226 -1.85 4.08 -18.17
CA ASP A 226 -3.10 4.50 -17.55
C ASP A 226 -2.94 4.82 -16.06
N ASP A 227 -2.08 4.09 -15.34
CA ASP A 227 -1.72 4.40 -13.95
C ASP A 227 -0.95 5.72 -13.83
N GLU A 228 0.00 6.02 -14.71
CA GLU A 228 0.72 7.32 -14.70
C GLU A 228 -0.23 8.52 -14.91
N LYS A 229 -1.17 8.41 -15.85
CA LYS A 229 -2.21 9.45 -16.04
C LYS A 229 -3.09 9.61 -14.80
N LYS A 230 -3.38 8.51 -14.12
CA LYS A 230 -4.16 8.51 -12.88
C LYS A 230 -3.37 9.18 -11.75
N HIS A 231 -2.08 8.89 -11.60
CA HIS A 231 -1.22 9.50 -10.59
C HIS A 231 -1.10 11.01 -10.79
N GLU A 232 -0.84 11.48 -12.01
CA GLU A 232 -0.77 12.92 -12.31
C GLU A 232 -2.07 13.62 -11.90
N ARG A 233 -3.22 13.03 -12.25
CA ARG A 233 -4.53 13.57 -11.89
C ARG A 233 -4.73 13.65 -10.38
N ILE A 234 -4.34 12.60 -9.63
CA ILE A 234 -4.44 12.57 -8.16
C ILE A 234 -3.55 13.65 -7.54
N LEU A 235 -2.27 13.72 -7.94
CA LEU A 235 -1.32 14.71 -7.43
C LEU A 235 -1.76 16.14 -7.73
N LYS A 236 -2.27 16.41 -8.94
CA LYS A 236 -2.79 17.72 -9.32
C LYS A 236 -3.97 18.14 -8.42
N ASN A 237 -4.88 17.22 -8.14
CA ASN A 237 -6.00 17.50 -7.24
C ASN A 237 -5.53 17.73 -5.80
N LEU A 238 -4.52 17.00 -5.34
CA LEU A 238 -3.96 17.14 -3.99
C LEU A 238 -3.23 18.48 -3.82
N VAL A 239 -2.42 18.89 -4.80
CA VAL A 239 -1.76 20.22 -4.82
C VAL A 239 -2.81 21.33 -4.76
N ASN A 240 -3.86 21.25 -5.57
CA ASN A 240 -4.93 22.24 -5.55
C ASN A 240 -5.63 22.31 -4.19
N TYR A 241 -5.91 21.15 -3.59
CA TYR A 241 -6.50 21.08 -2.25
C TYR A 241 -5.60 21.72 -1.19
N ALA A 242 -4.29 21.40 -1.20
CA ALA A 242 -3.33 21.95 -0.24
C ALA A 242 -3.22 23.49 -0.34
N ARG A 243 -3.17 24.03 -1.56
CA ARG A 243 -3.16 25.49 -1.80
C ARG A 243 -4.41 26.18 -1.24
N MET A 244 -5.59 25.59 -1.48
CA MET A 244 -6.85 26.13 -0.95
C MET A 244 -6.92 26.08 0.59
N SER A 245 -6.25 25.10 1.21
CA SER A 245 -6.16 24.98 2.67
C SER A 245 -5.31 26.10 3.27
N GLU A 246 -4.10 26.32 2.71
CA GLU A 246 -3.22 27.41 3.17
C GLU A 246 -3.86 28.81 3.02
N GLU A 247 -4.59 29.04 1.93
CA GLU A 247 -5.28 30.32 1.72
C GLU A 247 -6.36 30.59 2.77
N ARG A 248 -7.05 29.55 3.27
CA ARG A 248 -8.06 29.68 4.33
C ARG A 248 -7.44 29.94 5.69
N GLU A 249 -6.28 29.37 5.97
CA GLU A 249 -5.52 29.62 7.21
C GLU A 249 -4.94 31.03 7.25
N LYS A 250 -4.52 31.60 6.11
CA LYS A 250 -4.01 32.99 6.05
C LYS A 250 -5.09 34.07 6.23
N VAL A 251 -6.37 33.71 6.10
CA VAL A 251 -7.53 34.61 6.18
C VAL A 251 -8.28 34.49 7.52
N SER A 252 -7.93 33.49 8.36
CA SER A 252 -8.50 33.26 9.70
C SER A 252 -7.59 33.80 10.80
#